data_AF-A0A2V2RXW1-F1
#
_entry.id   AF-A0A2V2RXW1-F1
#
_cell.length_a   1.000
_cell.length_b   1.000
_cell.length_c   1.000
_cell.angle_alpha   90.00
_cell.angle_beta   90.00
_cell.angle_gamma   90.00
#
_symmetry.space_group_name_H-M   'P 1'
#
loop_
_entity.id
_entity.type
_entity.pdbx_description
1 polymer ?
#
loop_
_entity_poly.entity_id
_entity_poly.type
_entity_poly.pdbx_seq_one_letter_code
_entity_poly.pdbx_strand_id
1 'polypeptide(L)'
;MFNFFEKLLHPFPTDEPSPPPGGFFAFLWTCTQGVRGKIAAMVILTTIIAAFEALLFAILGRIVDWLGTQVPSRLWAERGETLLWLATFMVISIAVVAVQSVVKHQTLSVNLPMRLRWDFHRLMLGQSIAFYQDEFAGRITAKVMQTALAVRETIFV
;
A
#
# COMPACT_ATOMS: atom_id res chain seq x y z
N MET A 1 -5.91 -18.40 1.89
CA MET A 1 -6.11 -17.04 2.43
C MET A 1 -5.60 -15.94 1.49
N PHE A 2 -4.37 -16.02 0.95
CA PHE A 2 -3.83 -15.01 0.01
C PHE A 2 -4.48 -15.01 -1.39
N ASN A 3 -5.12 -16.12 -1.78
CA ASN A 3 -5.79 -16.29 -3.07
C ASN A 3 -6.96 -15.32 -3.32
N PHE A 4 -7.57 -14.75 -2.26
CA PHE A 4 -8.63 -13.74 -2.42
C PHE A 4 -8.06 -12.37 -2.83
N PHE A 5 -6.89 -12.02 -2.30
CA PHE A 5 -6.16 -10.80 -2.66
C PHE A 5 -5.49 -10.91 -4.04
N GLU A 6 -5.00 -12.11 -4.41
CA GLU A 6 -4.46 -12.40 -5.75
C GLU A 6 -5.54 -12.40 -6.84
N LYS A 7 -6.72 -12.99 -6.59
CA LYS A 7 -7.83 -12.98 -7.56
C LYS A 7 -8.45 -11.60 -7.78
N LEU A 8 -8.29 -10.68 -6.83
CA LEU A 8 -8.89 -9.36 -6.94
C LEU A 8 -8.23 -8.56 -8.07
N LEU A 9 -6.94 -8.77 -8.35
CA LEU A 9 -6.14 -8.02 -9.31
C LEU A 9 -5.66 -8.98 -10.39
N HIS A 10 -6.36 -9.04 -11.52
CA HIS A 10 -5.87 -9.77 -12.69
C HIS A 10 -4.48 -9.21 -13.05
N PRO A 11 -3.40 -9.99 -12.88
CA PRO A 11 -2.05 -9.53 -13.20
C PRO A 11 -1.85 -9.43 -14.73
N PHE A 12 -2.73 -10.09 -15.49
CA PHE A 12 -2.72 -10.14 -16.95
C PHE A 12 -4.09 -9.74 -17.51
N PRO A 13 -4.35 -8.43 -17.71
CA PRO A 13 -5.55 -8.00 -18.42
C PRO A 13 -5.46 -8.40 -19.90
N THR A 14 -6.54 -8.94 -20.44
CA THR A 14 -6.65 -9.37 -21.85
C THR A 14 -6.79 -8.18 -22.81
N ASP A 15 -7.18 -7.01 -22.28
CA ASP A 15 -7.35 -5.79 -23.07
C ASP A 15 -6.04 -5.39 -23.74
N GLU A 16 -6.12 -4.88 -24.97
CA GLU A 16 -4.97 -4.31 -25.66
C GLU A 16 -4.50 -3.04 -24.94
N PRO A 17 -3.20 -2.92 -24.63
CA PRO A 17 -2.69 -1.74 -23.95
C PRO A 17 -2.79 -0.54 -24.89
N SER A 18 -3.67 0.41 -24.54
CA SER A 18 -3.76 1.69 -25.24
C SER A 18 -2.45 2.46 -25.11
N PRO A 19 -1.98 3.17 -26.15
CA PRO A 19 -0.75 3.93 -26.10
C PRO A 19 -0.82 4.95 -24.94
N PRO A 20 0.19 4.99 -24.05
CA PRO A 20 0.18 5.90 -22.91
C PRO A 20 0.12 7.36 -23.41
N PRO A 21 -0.75 8.20 -22.83
CA PRO A 21 -0.85 9.61 -23.21
C PRO A 21 0.45 10.35 -22.88
N GLY A 22 0.83 11.35 -23.71
CA GLY A 22 2.12 12.05 -23.60
C GLY A 22 2.31 12.95 -22.37
N GLY A 23 1.30 13.08 -21.50
CA GLY A 23 1.37 13.88 -20.27
C GLY A 23 1.64 13.03 -19.02
N PHE A 24 2.48 13.51 -18.10
CA PHE A 24 2.84 12.78 -16.87
C PHE A 24 1.63 12.35 -16.01
N PHE A 25 0.70 13.28 -15.73
CA PHE A 25 -0.50 12.96 -14.96
C PHE A 25 -1.46 12.02 -15.71
N ALA A 26 -1.60 12.20 -17.01
CA ALA A 26 -2.43 11.33 -17.84
C ALA A 26 -1.84 9.90 -17.92
N PHE A 27 -0.50 9.80 -17.93
CA PHE A 27 0.21 8.53 -17.87
C PHE A 27 -0.04 7.83 -16.53
N LEU A 28 0.13 8.52 -15.40
CA LEU A 28 -0.19 7.96 -14.07
C LEU A 28 -1.67 7.54 -13.96
N TRP A 29 -2.58 8.33 -14.52
CA TRP A 29 -4.01 8.04 -14.54
C TRP A 29 -4.38 6.79 -15.36
N THR A 30 -3.64 6.56 -16.45
CA THR A 30 -3.77 5.38 -17.30
C THR A 30 -3.15 4.15 -16.63
N CYS A 31 -1.97 4.31 -16.01
CA CYS A 31 -1.31 3.27 -15.22
C CYS A 31 -2.15 2.80 -14.02
N THR A 32 -3.03 3.66 -13.50
CA THR A 32 -3.95 3.33 -12.40
C THR A 32 -5.28 2.72 -12.86
N GLN A 33 -5.51 2.57 -14.18
CA GLN A 33 -6.73 2.00 -14.74
C GLN A 33 -6.90 0.51 -14.35
N GLY A 34 -8.01 0.17 -13.69
CA GLY A 34 -8.27 -1.17 -13.15
C GLY A 34 -7.75 -1.41 -11.72
N VAL A 35 -7.05 -0.44 -11.12
CA VAL A 35 -6.61 -0.47 -9.69
C VAL A 35 -7.15 0.68 -8.86
N ARG A 36 -7.84 1.66 -9.47
CA ARG A 36 -8.42 2.84 -8.79
C ARG A 36 -9.24 2.50 -7.54
N GLY A 37 -10.16 1.54 -7.62
CA GLY A 37 -10.99 1.13 -6.47
C GLY A 37 -10.18 0.53 -5.32
N LYS A 38 -9.06 -0.14 -5.63
CA LYS A 38 -8.17 -0.73 -4.62
C LYS A 38 -7.24 0.31 -4.00
N ILE A 39 -6.80 1.29 -4.79
CA ILE A 39 -6.07 2.45 -4.27
C ILE A 39 -6.97 3.21 -3.31
N ALA A 40 -8.23 3.47 -3.67
CA ALA A 40 -9.20 4.11 -2.77
C ALA A 40 -9.43 3.31 -1.47
N ALA A 41 -9.63 1.99 -1.57
CA ALA A 41 -9.76 1.13 -0.39
C ALA A 41 -8.50 1.14 0.48
N MET A 42 -7.32 1.21 -0.12
CA MET A 42 -6.05 1.28 0.61
C MET A 42 -5.82 2.64 1.26
N VAL A 43 -6.24 3.74 0.63
CA VAL A 43 -6.25 5.07 1.25
C VAL A 43 -7.15 5.06 2.47
N ILE A 44 -8.39 4.57 2.34
CA ILE A 44 -9.34 4.46 3.47
C ILE A 44 -8.75 3.61 4.59
N LEU A 45 -8.20 2.45 4.26
CA LEU A 45 -7.56 1.57 5.25
C LEU A 45 -6.40 2.30 5.95
N THR A 46 -5.55 2.99 5.19
CA THR A 46 -4.41 3.74 5.75
C THR A 46 -4.88 4.87 6.67
N THR A 47 -5.92 5.60 6.30
CA THR A 47 -6.55 6.63 7.16
C THR A 47 -7.10 6.03 8.44
N ILE A 48 -7.77 4.87 8.36
CA ILE A 48 -8.30 4.17 9.54
C ILE A 48 -7.16 3.77 10.47
N ILE A 49 -6.06 3.20 9.97
CA ILE A 49 -4.91 2.88 10.83
C ILE A 49 -4.34 4.15 11.45
N ALA A 50 -4.14 5.23 10.69
CA ALA A 50 -3.60 6.47 11.25
C ALA A 50 -4.49 7.03 12.38
N ALA A 51 -5.81 6.92 12.25
CA ALA A 51 -6.75 7.27 13.30
C ALA A 51 -6.62 6.36 14.53
N PHE A 52 -6.46 5.04 14.33
CA PHE A 52 -6.18 4.10 15.42
C PHE A 52 -4.87 4.42 16.15
N GLU A 53 -3.82 4.78 15.41
CA GLU A 53 -2.52 5.15 15.98
C GLU A 53 -2.62 6.42 16.82
N ALA A 54 -3.32 7.46 16.32
CA ALA A 54 -3.60 8.66 17.10
C ALA A 54 -4.39 8.37 18.39
N LEU A 55 -5.37 7.47 18.31
CA LEU A 55 -6.15 7.04 19.47
C LEU A 55 -5.26 6.35 20.53
N LEU A 56 -4.32 5.49 20.11
CA LEU A 56 -3.37 4.85 21.02
C LEU A 56 -2.50 5.88 21.75
N PHE A 57 -2.01 6.90 21.06
CA PHE A 57 -1.22 7.96 21.70
C PHE A 57 -2.05 8.73 22.74
N ALA A 58 -3.31 9.04 22.43
CA ALA A 58 -4.22 9.69 23.39
C ALA A 58 -4.48 8.82 24.63
N ILE A 59 -4.61 7.51 24.42
CA ILE A 59 -4.79 6.51 25.47
C ILE A 59 -3.54 6.40 26.34
N LEU A 60 -2.34 6.36 25.73
CA LEU A 60 -1.07 6.33 26.44
C LEU A 60 -0.90 7.56 27.35
N GLY A 61 -1.26 8.75 26.85
CA GLY A 61 -1.26 9.98 27.65
C GLY A 61 -2.12 9.83 28.91
N ARG A 62 -3.34 9.31 28.78
CA ARG A 62 -4.23 9.06 29.93
C ARG A 62 -3.67 8.06 30.94
N ILE A 63 -2.94 7.04 30.48
CA ILE A 63 -2.29 6.07 31.37
C ILE A 63 -1.18 6.76 32.18
N VAL A 64 -0.35 7.57 31.52
CA VAL A 64 0.72 8.32 32.18
C VAL A 64 0.15 9.31 33.21
N ASP A 65 -0.95 10.00 32.88
CA ASP A 65 -1.63 10.90 33.80
C ASP A 65 -2.15 10.19 35.06
N TRP A 66 -2.70 8.97 34.93
CA TRP A 66 -3.16 8.18 36.07
C TRP A 66 -2.01 7.67 36.94
N LEU A 67 -0.88 7.32 36.33
CA LEU A 67 0.31 6.90 37.05
C LEU A 67 0.93 8.05 37.85
N GLY A 68 0.80 9.28 37.36
CA GLY A 68 1.29 10.50 38.03
C GLY A 68 0.43 10.99 39.20
N THR A 69 -0.84 10.57 39.29
CA THR A 69 -1.81 11.14 40.25
C THR A 69 -2.27 10.20 41.37
N GLN A 70 -1.95 8.88 41.34
CA GLN A 70 -2.45 7.91 42.33
C GLN A 70 -1.35 7.08 43.01
N VAL A 71 -1.63 6.67 44.27
CA VAL A 71 -0.75 5.80 45.07
C VAL A 71 -0.74 4.39 44.46
N PRO A 72 0.44 3.80 44.16
CA PRO A 72 0.58 2.52 43.42
C PRO A 72 -0.19 1.33 44.01
N SER A 73 -0.50 1.36 45.30
CA SER A 73 -1.12 0.26 46.05
C SER A 73 -2.63 0.09 45.82
N ARG A 74 -3.35 1.12 45.34
CA ARG A 74 -4.81 1.02 45.03
C ARG A 74 -5.14 0.90 43.55
N LEU A 75 -4.16 1.16 42.68
CA LEU A 75 -4.32 1.17 41.22
C LEU A 75 -4.84 -0.17 40.67
N TRP A 76 -4.30 -1.28 41.17
CA TRP A 76 -4.74 -2.63 40.80
C TRP A 76 -6.11 -3.00 41.40
N ALA A 77 -6.41 -2.52 42.60
CA ALA A 77 -7.65 -2.85 43.32
C ALA A 77 -8.87 -2.09 42.77
N GLU A 78 -8.70 -0.83 42.36
CA GLU A 78 -9.80 0.00 41.85
C GLU A 78 -9.93 0.02 40.33
N ARG A 79 -8.83 -0.20 39.58
CA ARG A 79 -8.81 -0.03 38.11
C ARG A 79 -8.10 -1.16 37.35
N GLY A 80 -7.87 -2.31 37.97
CA GLY A 80 -7.21 -3.47 37.34
C GLY A 80 -7.89 -3.94 36.05
N GLU A 81 -9.23 -3.95 36.01
CA GLU A 81 -9.99 -4.33 34.81
C GLU A 81 -9.78 -3.33 33.66
N THR A 82 -9.76 -2.03 33.96
CA THR A 82 -9.54 -0.97 32.97
C THR A 82 -8.12 -1.03 32.41
N LEU A 83 -7.10 -1.29 33.25
CA LEU A 83 -5.72 -1.48 32.82
C LEU A 83 -5.55 -2.73 31.92
N LEU A 84 -6.27 -3.80 32.21
CA LEU A 84 -6.20 -5.06 31.44
C LEU A 84 -6.84 -4.90 30.06
N TRP A 85 -7.99 -4.23 29.97
CA TRP A 85 -8.59 -3.84 28.68
C TRP A 85 -7.67 -2.94 27.87
N LEU A 86 -7.00 -2.00 28.53
CA LEU A 86 -6.00 -1.11 27.95
C LEU A 86 -4.80 -1.85 27.36
N ALA A 87 -4.18 -2.74 28.14
CA ALA A 87 -3.05 -3.56 27.69
C ALA A 87 -3.46 -4.48 26.53
N THR A 88 -4.65 -5.08 26.61
CA THR A 88 -5.21 -5.91 25.54
C THR A 88 -5.42 -5.09 24.26
N PHE A 89 -5.97 -3.89 24.37
CA PHE A 89 -6.17 -2.99 23.24
C PHE A 89 -4.84 -2.58 22.59
N MET A 90 -3.80 -2.37 23.40
CA MET A 90 -2.45 -2.04 22.93
C MET A 90 -1.79 -3.22 22.19
N VAL A 91 -2.02 -4.45 22.62
CA VAL A 91 -1.55 -5.65 21.91
C VAL A 91 -2.31 -5.86 20.60
N ILE A 92 -3.63 -5.66 20.62
CA ILE A 92 -4.47 -5.75 19.41
C ILE A 92 -4.06 -4.72 18.38
N SER A 93 -3.70 -3.50 18.78
CA SER A 93 -3.31 -2.47 17.84
C SER A 93 -1.99 -2.78 17.12
N ILE A 94 -1.03 -3.38 17.81
CA ILE A 94 0.21 -3.89 17.18
C ILE A 94 -0.14 -4.94 16.12
N ALA A 95 -1.09 -5.84 16.41
CA ALA A 95 -1.54 -6.84 15.43
C ALA A 95 -2.24 -6.20 14.22
N VAL A 96 -3.07 -5.17 14.43
CA VAL A 96 -3.74 -4.42 13.35
C VAL A 96 -2.72 -3.71 12.45
N VAL A 97 -1.74 -3.02 13.03
CA VAL A 97 -0.66 -2.36 12.29
C VAL A 97 0.19 -3.37 11.53
N ALA A 98 0.51 -4.51 12.13
CA ALA A 98 1.25 -5.58 11.47
C ALA A 98 0.50 -6.14 10.26
N VAL A 99 -0.80 -6.43 10.40
CA VAL A 99 -1.64 -6.92 9.30
C VAL A 99 -1.75 -5.87 8.19
N GLN A 100 -1.92 -4.60 8.51
CA GLN A 100 -1.92 -3.53 7.52
C GLN A 100 -0.59 -3.46 6.77
N SER A 101 0.53 -3.49 7.50
CA SER A 101 1.87 -3.41 6.90
C SER A 101 2.08 -4.55 5.89
N VAL A 102 1.67 -5.76 6.26
CA VAL A 102 1.70 -6.94 5.39
C VAL A 102 0.80 -6.74 4.17
N VAL A 103 -0.44 -6.28 4.33
CA VAL A 103 -1.36 -6.07 3.20
C VAL A 103 -0.84 -5.00 2.23
N LYS A 104 -0.35 -3.87 2.75
CA LYS A 104 0.22 -2.76 1.95
C LYS A 104 1.42 -3.25 1.15
N HIS A 105 2.37 -3.91 1.81
CA HIS A 105 3.61 -4.34 1.18
C HIS A 105 3.45 -5.57 0.27
N GLN A 106 2.70 -6.58 0.68
CA GLN A 106 2.57 -7.81 -0.12
C GLN A 106 1.56 -7.68 -1.25
N THR A 107 0.43 -7.00 -1.04
CA THR A 107 -0.67 -7.06 -2.02
C THR A 107 -0.50 -6.02 -3.11
N LEU A 108 -0.15 -4.79 -2.74
CA LEU A 108 -0.24 -3.65 -3.65
C LEU A 108 1.14 -3.22 -4.16
N SER A 109 2.18 -3.28 -3.32
CA SER A 109 3.54 -2.96 -3.75
C SER A 109 4.18 -4.02 -4.66
N VAL A 110 3.68 -5.26 -4.69
CA VAL A 110 4.20 -6.36 -5.53
C VAL A 110 3.39 -6.53 -6.82
N ASN A 111 2.05 -6.58 -6.75
CA ASN A 111 1.23 -6.85 -7.94
C ASN A 111 1.18 -5.67 -8.93
N LEU A 112 1.21 -4.42 -8.44
CA LEU A 112 1.16 -3.23 -9.28
C LEU A 112 2.35 -3.13 -10.25
N PRO A 113 3.63 -3.19 -9.81
CA PRO A 113 4.76 -3.14 -10.72
C PRO A 113 4.83 -4.37 -11.63
N MET A 114 4.36 -5.54 -11.18
CA MET A 114 4.34 -6.75 -12.02
C MET A 114 3.37 -6.60 -13.20
N ARG A 115 2.17 -6.07 -12.96
CA ARG A 115 1.20 -5.75 -14.02
C ARG A 115 1.72 -4.67 -14.97
N LEU A 116 2.31 -3.59 -14.44
CA LEU A 116 2.92 -2.53 -15.25
C LEU A 116 4.05 -3.06 -16.15
N ARG A 117 4.91 -3.94 -15.61
CA ARG A 117 5.96 -4.61 -16.42
C ARG A 117 5.36 -5.45 -17.54
N TRP A 118 4.27 -6.17 -17.28
CA TRP A 118 3.58 -6.95 -18.30
C TRP A 118 2.99 -6.06 -19.41
N ASP A 119 2.30 -4.99 -19.03
CA ASP A 119 1.69 -4.06 -19.99
C ASP A 119 2.77 -3.35 -20.82
N PHE A 120 3.87 -2.92 -20.20
CA PHE A 120 5.02 -2.35 -20.91
C PHE A 120 5.73 -3.36 -21.81
N HIS A 121 5.83 -4.62 -21.39
CA HIS A 121 6.38 -5.68 -22.23
C HIS A 121 5.52 -5.93 -23.48
N ARG A 122 4.19 -5.97 -23.33
CA ARG A 122 3.25 -6.07 -24.47
C ARG A 122 3.33 -4.85 -25.39
N LEU A 123 3.45 -3.64 -24.84
CA LEU A 123 3.64 -2.42 -25.62
C LEU A 123 4.97 -2.42 -26.40
N MET A 124 6.02 -3.00 -25.81
CA MET A 124 7.30 -3.16 -26.49
C MET A 124 7.15 -4.09 -27.69
N LEU A 125 6.51 -5.24 -27.54
CA LEU A 125 6.28 -6.20 -28.64
C LEU A 125 5.48 -5.62 -29.83
N GLY A 126 4.69 -4.57 -29.59
CA GLY A 126 3.93 -3.86 -30.63
C GLY A 126 4.69 -2.74 -31.36
N GLN A 127 5.97 -2.49 -31.03
CA GLN A 127 6.74 -1.43 -31.67
C GLN A 127 7.31 -1.80 -33.05
N SER A 128 7.55 -0.79 -33.88
CA SER A 128 8.09 -0.96 -35.22
C SER A 128 9.56 -1.36 -35.21
N ILE A 129 10.04 -1.99 -36.30
CA ILE A 129 11.45 -2.35 -36.43
C ILE A 129 12.38 -1.13 -36.45
N ALA A 130 11.90 0.02 -36.94
CA ALA A 130 12.64 1.28 -36.95
C ALA A 130 12.92 1.78 -35.53
N PHE A 131 11.94 1.66 -34.62
CA PHE A 131 12.13 2.00 -33.21
C PHE A 131 13.27 1.21 -32.57
N TYR A 132 13.39 -0.08 -32.88
CA TYR A 132 14.47 -0.94 -32.37
C TYR A 132 15.84 -0.66 -33.00
N GLN A 133 15.88 0.02 -34.15
CA GLN A 133 17.13 0.46 -34.76
C GLN A 133 17.66 1.76 -34.14
N ASP A 134 16.75 2.64 -33.66
CA ASP A 134 17.09 3.92 -33.04
C ASP A 134 17.35 3.82 -31.51
N GLU A 135 16.77 2.83 -30.84
CA GLU A 135 16.88 2.62 -29.40
C GLU A 135 17.74 1.42 -29.03
N PHE A 136 18.72 1.62 -28.14
CA PHE A 136 19.49 0.51 -27.56
C PHE A 136 18.62 -0.33 -26.63
N ALA A 137 18.68 -1.66 -26.78
CA ALA A 137 17.93 -2.62 -25.96
C ALA A 137 18.12 -2.42 -24.44
N GLY A 138 19.30 -1.97 -24.01
CA GLY A 138 19.59 -1.65 -22.61
C GLY A 138 18.77 -0.47 -22.07
N ARG A 139 18.58 0.58 -22.88
CA ARG A 139 17.78 1.77 -22.52
C ARG A 139 16.29 1.43 -22.45
N ILE A 140 15.80 0.63 -23.39
CA ILE A 140 14.42 0.10 -23.38
C ILE A 140 14.18 -0.74 -22.12
N THR A 141 15.08 -1.67 -21.80
CA THR A 141 14.96 -2.55 -20.63
C THR A 141 14.96 -1.74 -19.32
N ALA A 142 15.87 -0.78 -19.19
CA ALA A 142 15.91 0.11 -18.03
C ALA A 142 14.60 0.90 -17.90
N LYS A 143 14.07 1.44 -19.01
CA LYS A 143 12.79 2.18 -19.03
C LYS A 143 11.63 1.30 -18.56
N VAL A 144 11.48 0.09 -19.10
CA VAL A 144 10.42 -0.85 -18.69
C VAL A 144 10.54 -1.22 -17.21
N MET A 145 11.75 -1.53 -16.74
CA MET A 145 11.98 -2.01 -15.38
C MET A 145 11.86 -0.92 -14.33
N GLN A 146 12.42 0.26 -14.60
CA GLN A 146 12.45 1.38 -13.66
C GLN A 146 11.15 2.18 -13.66
N THR A 147 10.50 2.39 -14.82
CA THR A 147 9.23 3.13 -14.86
C THR A 147 8.15 2.42 -14.07
N ALA A 148 8.09 1.08 -14.10
CA ALA A 148 7.13 0.32 -13.29
C ALA A 148 7.32 0.54 -11.76
N LEU A 149 8.57 0.65 -11.30
CA LEU A 149 8.90 0.92 -9.90
C LEU A 149 8.66 2.40 -9.54
N ALA A 150 9.02 3.32 -10.43
CA ALA A 150 8.84 4.76 -10.23
C ALA A 150 7.35 5.15 -10.18
N VAL A 151 6.51 4.58 -11.04
CA VAL A 151 5.06 4.78 -11.02
C VAL A 151 4.48 4.28 -9.71
N ARG A 152 4.92 3.10 -9.26
CA ARG A 152 4.52 2.55 -7.96
C ARG A 152 4.85 3.53 -6.84
N GLU A 153 6.08 3.99 -6.74
CA GLU A 153 6.52 4.94 -5.69
C GLU A 153 5.72 6.25 -5.75
N THR A 154 5.48 6.78 -6.94
CA THR A 154 4.69 8.02 -7.13
C THR A 154 3.24 7.88 -6.66
N ILE A 155 2.65 6.68 -6.74
CA ILE A 155 1.28 6.44 -6.28
C ILE A 155 1.21 6.27 -4.75
N PHE A 156 2.31 5.86 -4.11
CA PHE A 156 2.37 5.59 -2.67
C PHE A 156 2.86 6.76 -1.82
N VAL A 157 3.56 7.73 -2.43
CA VAL A 157 3.97 8.99 -1.80
C VAL A 157 2.78 9.95 -1.74
#